data_AF-A0A3R6EP81-F1
#
_entry.id   AF-A0A3R6EP81-F1
#
_cell.length_a   1.000
_cell.length_b   1.000
_cell.length_c   1.000
_cell.angle_alpha   90.00
_cell.angle_beta   90.00
_cell.angle_gamma   90.00
#
_symmetry.space_group_name_H-M   'P 1'
#
loop_
_entity.id
_entity.type
_entity.pdbx_description
1 polymer ?
#
loop_
_entity_poly.entity_id
_entity_poly.type
_entity_poly.pdbx_seq_one_letter_code
_entity_poly.pdbx_strand_id
1 'polypeptide(L)' 'MMKYQCPCCGYFTYNVPANEDCGYICPICFWENDPFITSDSEPSDSNHGITLKEAKLNFS' A
#
# COMPACT_ATOMS: atom_id res chain seq x y z
N MET A 1 17.95 8.62 5.86
CA MET A 1 16.90 7.68 6.31
C MET A 1 16.72 6.61 5.25
N MET A 2 16.58 5.35 5.64
CA MET A 2 16.28 4.27 4.70
C MET A 2 14.84 4.40 4.22
N LYS A 3 14.58 4.12 2.94
CA LYS A 3 13.24 4.12 2.36
C LYS A 3 12.83 2.72 1.97
N TYR A 4 11.53 2.44 2.04
CA TYR A 4 10.94 1.15 1.69
C TYR A 4 9.95 1.32 0.53
N GLN A 5 9.75 0.24 -0.22
CA GLN A 5 8.88 0.25 -1.38
C GLN A 5 7.41 0.30 -0.94
N CYS A 6 6.63 1.13 -1.62
CA CYS A 6 5.19 1.04 -1.56
C CYS A 6 4.73 -0.31 -2.13
N PRO A 7 3.88 -1.06 -1.43
CA PRO A 7 3.41 -2.37 -1.89
C PRO A 7 2.57 -2.28 -3.17
N CYS A 8 1.98 -1.12 -3.46
CA CYS A 8 1.21 -0.86 -4.68
C CYS A 8 2.12 -0.48 -5.86
N CYS A 9 2.83 0.65 -5.79
CA CYS A 9 3.53 1.20 -6.95
C CYS A 9 5.04 0.90 -7.02
N GLY A 10 5.63 0.24 -6.02
CA GLY A 10 7.05 -0.14 -6.00
C GLY A 10 8.05 1.01 -5.76
N TYR A 11 7.63 2.27 -5.84
CA TYR A 11 8.46 3.44 -5.50
C TYR A 11 8.84 3.47 -4.01
N PHE A 12 10.03 3.96 -3.70
CA PHE A 12 10.60 4.03 -2.35
C PHE A 12 10.10 5.25 -1.55
N THR A 13 8.86 5.21 -1.08
CA THR A 13 8.22 6.34 -0.36
C THR A 13 8.15 6.15 1.15
N TYR A 14 8.04 4.91 1.63
CA TYR A 14 7.81 4.57 3.03
C TYR A 14 9.06 4.79 3.89
N ASN A 15 8.88 5.22 5.13
CA ASN A 15 10.00 5.41 6.09
C ASN A 15 10.29 4.17 6.94
N VAL A 16 9.34 3.25 7.03
CA VAL A 16 9.41 1.97 7.74
C VAL A 16 8.86 0.86 6.83
N PRO A 17 9.08 -0.43 7.13
CA PRO A 17 8.45 -1.53 6.40
C PRO A 17 6.91 -1.41 6.37
N ALA A 18 6.28 -1.88 5.28
CA ALA A 18 4.83 -1.77 5.12
C ALA A 18 4.03 -2.52 6.22
N ASN A 19 4.56 -3.57 6.83
CA ASN A 19 3.90 -4.26 7.95
C ASN A 19 3.97 -3.49 9.28
N GLU A 20 4.71 -2.38 9.34
CA GLU A 20 4.88 -1.53 10.54
C GLU A 20 4.24 -0.14 10.38
N ASP A 21 3.76 0.21 9.18
CA ASP A 21 3.18 1.52 8.88
C ASP A 21 1.65 1.41 8.77
N CYS A 22 0.89 2.02 9.66
CA CYS A 22 -0.59 1.93 9.62
C CYS A 22 -1.17 3.24 9.10
N GLY A 23 -1.85 3.20 7.95
CA GLY A 23 -2.54 4.36 7.37
C GLY A 23 -1.63 5.34 6.62
N TYR A 24 -0.37 5.01 6.34
CA TYR A 24 0.47 5.87 5.51
C TYR A 24 -0.02 5.89 4.07
N ILE A 25 -0.27 7.09 3.53
CA ILE A 25 -0.73 7.28 2.16
C ILE A 25 0.47 7.52 1.25
N CYS A 26 0.66 6.65 0.26
CA CYS A 26 1.73 6.83 -0.73
C CYS A 26 1.46 8.07 -1.59
N PRO A 27 2.37 9.07 -1.67
CA PRO A 27 2.12 10.29 -2.44
C PRO A 27 2.18 10.10 -3.97
N ILE A 28 2.50 8.88 -4.44
CA ILE A 28 2.64 8.57 -5.86
C ILE A 28 1.38 7.89 -6.42
N CYS A 29 0.87 6.88 -5.70
CA CYS A 29 -0.29 6.09 -6.14
C CYS A 29 -1.53 6.23 -5.25
N PHE A 30 -1.43 7.00 -4.15
CA PHE A 30 -2.50 7.22 -3.18
C PHE A 30 -3.04 5.98 -2.47
N TRP A 31 -2.33 4.85 -2.54
CA TRP A 31 -2.61 3.69 -1.69
C TRP A 31 -2.40 4.05 -0.21
N GLU A 32 -3.45 3.93 0.59
CA GLU A 32 -3.37 4.01 2.05
C GLU A 32 -2.93 2.65 2.59
N ASN A 33 -1.84 2.62 3.36
CA ASN A 33 -1.28 1.37 3.80
C ASN A 33 -2.16 0.68 4.83
N ASP A 34 -2.52 -0.56 4.51
CA ASP A 34 -3.31 -1.42 5.36
C ASP A 34 -2.46 -2.64 5.76
N PRO A 35 -1.74 -2.59 6.90
CA PRO A 35 -0.87 -3.70 7.32
C PRO A 35 -1.65 -4.92 7.82
N PHE A 36 -2.98 -4.85 7.90
CA PHE A 36 -3.81 -5.92 8.44
C PHE A 36 -4.33 -6.89 7.37
N ILE A 37 -4.29 -6.51 6.08
CA ILE A 37 -4.61 -7.44 4.99
C ILE A 37 -3.55 -8.54 4.89
N THR A 38 -3.98 -9.78 4.74
CA THR A 38 -3.11 -10.96 4.70
C THR A 38 -2.73 -11.39 3.28
N SER A 39 -3.36 -10.80 2.26
CA SER A 39 -3.06 -11.08 0.85
C SER A 39 -3.43 -9.93 -0.07
N ASP A 40 -2.81 -9.89 -1.25
CA ASP A 40 -3.10 -8.90 -2.29
C ASP A 40 -4.56 -8.92 -2.80
N SER A 41 -5.29 -10.01 -2.57
CA SER A 41 -6.68 -10.19 -3.01
C SER A 41 -7.71 -9.98 -1.89
N GLU A 42 -7.24 -9.65 -0.69
CA GLU A 42 -8.10 -9.28 0.43
C GLU A 42 -8.52 -7.80 0.27
N PRO A 43 -9.82 -7.48 0.41
CA PRO A 43 -10.30 -6.11 0.39
C PRO A 43 -9.68 -5.29 1.53
N SER A 44 -9.13 -4.12 1.23
CA SER A 44 -8.65 -3.20 2.27
C SER A 44 -9.78 -2.28 2.73
N ASP A 45 -10.06 -2.27 4.04
CA ASP A 45 -11.03 -1.34 4.64
C ASP A 45 -10.58 0.11 4.47
N SER A 46 -9.27 0.36 4.60
CA SER A 46 -8.65 1.68 4.40
C SER A 46 -8.85 2.21 2.97
N ASN A 47 -8.98 1.32 1.98
CA ASN A 47 -9.13 1.68 0.57
C ASN A 47 -10.54 1.37 0.03
N HIS A 48 -11.57 1.44 0.88
CA HIS A 48 -12.99 1.27 0.50
C HIS A 48 -13.29 -0.07 -0.20
N GLY A 49 -12.62 -1.14 0.23
CA GLY A 49 -12.79 -2.49 -0.30
C GLY A 49 -11.99 -2.78 -1.58
N ILE A 50 -11.17 -1.86 -2.06
CA ILE A 50 -10.24 -2.11 -3.17
C ILE A 50 -9.13 -3.04 -2.67
N THR A 51 -8.83 -4.07 -3.45
CA THR A 51 -7.72 -4.98 -3.17
C THR A 51 -6.39 -4.38 -3.63
N LEU A 52 -5.28 -4.76 -2.99
CA LEU A 52 -3.94 -4.32 -3.43
C LEU A 52 -3.63 -4.76 -4.86
N LYS A 53 -4.16 -5.93 -5.28
CA LYS A 53 -4.08 -6.41 -6.67
C LYS A 53 -4.76 -5.46 -7.65
N GLU A 54 -5.97 -4.99 -7.34
CA GLU A 54 -6.69 -4.02 -8.17
C GLU A 54 -5.97 -2.66 -8.18
N ALA A 55 -5.46 -2.21 -7.03
CA ALA A 55 -4.68 -0.97 -6.95
C ALA A 55 -3.42 -1.01 -7.84
N LYS A 56 -2.69 -2.14 -7.85
CA LYS A 56 -1.56 -2.37 -8.75
C LYS A 56 -1.95 -2.29 -10.23
N LEU A 57 -3.10 -2.87 -10.61
CA LEU A 57 -3.61 -2.84 -11.98
C LEU A 57 -4.08 -1.43 -12.39
N ASN A 58 -4.65 -0.64 -11.46
CA ASN A 58 -5.12 0.70 -11.76
C ASN A 58 -3.96 1.71 -11.95
N PHE A 59 -2.80 1.44 -11.34
CA PHE A 59 -1.63 2.31 -11.44
C PHE A 59 -0.74 2.04 -12.68
N SER A 60 -0.86 0.86 -13.31
CA SER A 60 0.05 0.37 -14.36
C SER A 60 0.07 1.19 -15.65
#